data_AF-A0A397TVT6-F1
#
_entry.id   AF-A0A397TVT6-F1
#
_cell.length_a   1.000
_cell.length_b   1.000
_cell.length_c   1.000
_cell.angle_alpha   90.00
_cell.angle_beta   90.00
_cell.angle_gamma   90.00
#
_symmetry.space_group_name_H-M   'P 1'
#
loop_
_entity.id
_entity.type
_entity.pdbx_description
1 polymer ?
#
loop_
_entity_poly.entity_id
_entity_poly.type
_entity_poly.pdbx_seq_one_letter_code
_entity_poly.pdbx_strand_id
1 'polypeptide(L)'
;MYELITIKGVVTLATKLRIPKTEILIKIINESNFTLTNVTMYFNGTSINPACLNIAPFTDPSNVRFDAKLRGTKGMLCYQIKGTPNYLLISWKVPLFGENEFCVHIGANRPPEEPKEKNLFRKHIHKEYKKVSYESIQTGYKDFRVSATMSSGLFFLFKGI
;
A
#
# COMPACT_ATOMS: atom_id res chain seq x y z
N MET A 1 -40.32 17.03 53.11
CA MET A 1 -39.19 16.18 53.53
C MET A 1 -39.16 15.05 52.52
N TYR A 2 -38.29 15.17 51.50
CA TYR A 2 -38.23 14.25 50.37
C TYR A 2 -36.90 13.53 50.43
N GLU A 3 -36.96 12.20 50.44
CA GLU A 3 -35.80 11.30 50.52
C GLU A 3 -34.87 11.48 49.32
N LEU A 4 -33.59 11.56 49.65
CA LEU A 4 -32.48 11.70 48.71
C LEU A 4 -32.00 10.29 48.32
N ILE A 5 -32.63 9.67 47.32
CA ILE A 5 -32.15 8.41 46.75
C ILE A 5 -31.05 8.73 45.73
N THR A 6 -29.80 8.60 46.17
CA THR A 6 -28.61 8.78 45.33
C THR A 6 -28.46 7.56 44.43
N ILE A 7 -28.97 7.64 43.20
CA ILE A 7 -28.79 6.57 42.19
C ILE A 7 -27.38 6.68 41.61
N LYS A 8 -26.44 5.96 42.23
CA LYS A 8 -25.14 5.58 41.65
C LYS A 8 -25.39 4.73 40.40
N GLY A 9 -25.48 5.36 39.22
CA GLY A 9 -25.80 4.60 38.02
C GLY A 9 -25.63 5.30 36.67
N VAL A 10 -25.15 6.55 36.64
CA VAL A 10 -24.72 7.16 35.37
C VAL A 10 -23.24 6.82 35.18
N VAL A 11 -22.96 5.53 34.97
CA VAL A 11 -21.72 5.13 34.31
C VAL A 11 -21.82 5.73 32.92
N THR A 12 -21.01 6.75 32.68
CA THR A 12 -20.77 7.36 31.38
C THR A 12 -20.39 6.25 30.41
N LEU A 13 -21.37 5.68 29.70
CA LEU A 13 -21.17 4.70 28.64
C LEU A 13 -20.69 5.45 27.38
N ALA A 14 -19.62 6.23 27.53
CA ALA A 14 -18.77 6.62 26.41
C ALA A 14 -17.97 5.37 26.03
N THR A 15 -18.66 4.40 25.44
CA THR A 15 -18.05 3.25 24.81
C THR A 15 -17.06 3.79 23.79
N LYS A 16 -15.76 3.60 24.05
CA LYS A 16 -14.67 3.82 23.08
C LYS A 16 -14.97 2.94 21.85
N LEU A 17 -15.82 3.41 20.95
CA LEU A 17 -16.03 2.80 19.65
C LEU A 17 -14.71 2.97 18.90
N ARG A 18 -13.84 1.96 18.97
CA ARG A 18 -12.60 1.95 18.19
C ARG A 18 -12.99 1.87 16.73
N ILE A 19 -12.85 3.00 16.04
CA ILE A 19 -13.08 3.08 14.61
C ILE A 19 -12.15 2.07 13.93
N PRO A 20 -12.69 1.10 13.15
CA PRO A 20 -11.87 0.12 12.46
C PRO A 20 -10.82 0.80 11.58
N LYS A 21 -9.57 0.36 11.76
CA LYS A 21 -8.39 0.90 11.08
C LYS A 21 -7.69 -0.25 10.36
N THR A 22 -7.33 0.00 9.12
CA THR A 22 -6.46 -0.87 8.32
C THR A 22 -5.17 -0.14 8.03
N GLU A 23 -4.09 -0.90 7.93
CA GLU A 23 -2.76 -0.39 7.68
C GLU A 23 -2.04 -1.30 6.69
N ILE A 24 -1.04 -0.73 6.04
CA ILE A 24 -0.10 -1.46 5.20
C ILE A 24 1.30 -0.93 5.44
N LEU A 25 2.25 -1.83 5.59
CA LEU A 25 3.68 -1.57 5.52
C LEU A 25 4.23 -2.24 4.26
N ILE A 26 4.77 -1.44 3.32
CA ILE A 26 5.42 -1.91 2.10
C ILE A 26 6.93 -1.78 2.29
N LYS A 27 7.67 -2.88 2.20
CA LYS A 27 9.14 -2.91 2.34
C LYS A 27 9.80 -3.23 1.00
N ILE A 28 10.42 -2.26 0.36
CA ILE A 28 11.05 -2.39 -0.97
C ILE A 28 12.54 -2.65 -0.79
N ILE A 29 13.07 -3.71 -1.42
CA ILE A 29 14.51 -4.03 -1.46
C ILE A 29 14.92 -3.97 -2.93
N ASN A 30 15.88 -3.10 -3.25
CA ASN A 30 16.39 -2.94 -4.61
C ASN A 30 17.78 -3.57 -4.72
N GLU A 31 17.88 -4.79 -5.24
CA GLU A 31 19.16 -5.48 -5.50
C GLU A 31 19.48 -5.46 -7.01
N SER A 32 18.97 -4.47 -7.74
CA SER A 32 19.33 -4.21 -9.14
C SER A 32 20.34 -3.11 -9.32
N ASN A 33 20.84 -3.01 -10.54
CA ASN A 33 21.75 -1.96 -10.97
C ASN A 33 21.07 -0.60 -11.23
N PHE A 34 19.75 -0.49 -11.04
CA PHE A 34 18.99 0.71 -11.39
C PHE A 34 18.45 1.44 -10.16
N THR A 35 18.47 2.78 -10.20
CA THR A 35 17.78 3.59 -9.18
C THR A 35 16.29 3.66 -9.48
N LEU A 36 15.45 3.40 -8.47
CA LEU A 36 14.03 3.73 -8.52
C LEU A 36 13.85 5.19 -8.13
N THR A 37 13.17 5.98 -8.95
CA THR A 37 13.05 7.44 -8.76
C THR A 37 11.66 7.96 -9.13
N ASN A 38 11.42 9.27 -8.98
CA ASN A 38 10.21 9.98 -9.40
C ASN A 38 8.92 9.27 -8.96
N VAL A 39 8.86 8.89 -7.68
CA VAL A 39 7.72 8.13 -7.16
C VAL A 39 6.43 8.93 -7.30
N THR A 40 5.43 8.31 -7.92
CA THR A 40 4.07 8.81 -7.93
C THR A 40 3.20 7.94 -7.02
N MET A 41 2.42 8.57 -6.15
CA MET A 41 1.63 7.88 -5.13
C MET A 41 0.14 8.17 -5.28
N TYR A 42 -0.67 7.13 -5.19
CA TYR A 42 -2.13 7.24 -5.16
C TYR A 42 -2.64 6.40 -4.00
N PHE A 43 -3.30 6.98 -3.01
CA PHE A 43 -3.84 6.20 -1.89
C PHE A 43 -5.06 6.89 -1.29
N ASN A 44 -5.88 6.11 -0.58
CA ASN A 44 -6.85 6.66 0.36
C ASN A 44 -6.30 6.59 1.79
N GLY A 45 -6.80 7.47 2.64
CA GLY A 45 -6.37 7.56 4.04
C GLY A 45 -5.12 8.41 4.21
N THR A 46 -4.25 8.04 5.14
CA THR A 46 -3.12 8.87 5.58
C THR A 46 -1.80 8.15 5.32
N SER A 47 -0.81 8.88 4.81
CA SER A 47 0.58 8.40 4.75
C SER A 47 1.25 8.65 6.09
N ILE A 48 1.68 7.58 6.75
CA ILE A 48 2.35 7.62 8.06
C ILE A 48 3.86 7.67 7.88
N ASN A 49 4.37 6.93 6.88
CA ASN A 49 5.74 7.01 6.43
C ASN A 49 5.72 7.09 4.90
N PRO A 50 5.97 8.27 4.29
CA PRO A 50 5.86 8.46 2.86
C PRO A 50 6.90 7.64 2.10
N ALA A 51 6.64 7.40 0.81
CA ALA A 51 7.55 6.64 -0.02
C ALA A 51 8.85 7.43 -0.25
N CYS A 52 10.00 6.76 -0.14
CA CYS A 52 11.28 7.39 -0.46
C CYS A 52 11.28 7.84 -1.92
N LEU A 53 11.73 9.07 -2.19
CA LEU A 53 11.77 9.62 -3.55
C LEU A 53 12.74 8.85 -4.45
N ASN A 54 13.82 8.33 -3.87
CA ASN A 54 14.87 7.59 -4.56
C ASN A 54 15.27 6.34 -3.77
N ILE A 55 15.25 5.17 -4.41
CA ILE A 55 15.74 3.91 -3.83
C ILE A 55 16.93 3.46 -4.69
N ALA A 56 18.13 3.64 -4.15
CA ALA A 56 19.37 3.32 -4.84
C ALA A 56 19.61 1.80 -4.90
N PRO A 57 20.38 1.32 -5.91
CA PRO A 57 20.90 -0.04 -5.97
C PRO A 57 21.54 -0.51 -4.66
N PHE A 58 21.27 -1.75 -4.26
CA PHE A 58 21.95 -2.46 -3.17
C PHE A 58 22.00 -1.69 -1.85
N THR A 59 20.91 -0.96 -1.54
CA THR A 59 20.76 -0.21 -0.29
C THR A 59 19.81 -0.89 0.68
N ASP A 60 19.79 -0.36 1.91
CA ASP A 60 18.86 -0.82 2.94
C ASP A 60 17.40 -0.75 2.47
N PRO A 61 16.53 -1.66 2.96
CA PRO A 61 15.14 -1.69 2.56
C PRO A 61 14.41 -0.37 2.81
N SER A 62 13.72 0.14 1.78
CA SER A 62 12.85 1.30 1.91
C SER A 62 11.48 0.89 2.42
N ASN A 63 11.08 1.43 3.57
CA ASN A 63 9.79 1.15 4.19
C ASN A 63 8.79 2.29 3.90
N VAL A 64 7.55 1.94 3.58
CA VAL A 64 6.46 2.88 3.33
C VAL A 64 5.22 2.44 4.10
N ARG A 65 4.53 3.36 4.78
CA ARG A 65 3.37 3.03 5.61
C ARG A 65 2.18 3.91 5.32
N PHE A 66 1.02 3.27 5.13
CA PHE A 66 -0.26 3.93 4.96
C PHE A 66 -1.29 3.37 5.93
N ASP A 67 -2.24 4.20 6.33
CA ASP A 67 -3.42 3.77 7.06
C ASP A 67 -4.72 4.34 6.50
N ALA A 68 -5.83 3.71 6.84
CA ALA A 68 -7.16 4.21 6.52
C ALA A 68 -8.15 3.79 7.59
N LYS A 69 -9.15 4.65 7.83
CA LYS A 69 -10.30 4.37 8.70
C LYS A 69 -11.53 4.08 7.84
N LEU A 70 -12.43 3.22 8.32
CA LEU A 70 -13.78 2.97 7.77
C LEU A 70 -13.88 2.37 6.35
N ARG A 71 -12.84 2.44 5.50
CA ARG A 71 -12.95 2.04 4.08
C ARG A 71 -11.87 1.07 3.58
N GLY A 72 -11.02 0.55 4.49
CA GLY A 72 -9.82 -0.18 4.10
C GLY A 72 -8.76 0.76 3.48
N THR A 73 -7.53 0.29 3.32
CA THR A 73 -6.47 1.02 2.59
C THR A 73 -6.27 0.43 1.21
N LYS A 74 -6.22 1.28 0.20
CA LYS A 74 -5.92 0.93 -1.18
C LYS A 74 -5.07 2.01 -1.79
N GLY A 75 -4.16 1.60 -2.66
CA GLY A 75 -3.29 2.55 -3.32
C GLY A 75 -2.38 1.92 -4.35
N MET A 76 -1.47 2.75 -4.84
CA MET A 76 -0.39 2.35 -5.72
C MET A 76 0.80 3.30 -5.61
N LEU A 77 1.99 2.72 -5.64
CA LEU A 77 3.27 3.39 -5.86
C LEU A 77 3.71 3.12 -7.29
N CYS A 78 4.21 4.15 -7.97
CA CYS A 78 4.80 4.05 -9.29
C CYS A 78 6.21 4.64 -9.24
N TYR A 79 7.23 3.80 -9.30
CA TYR A 79 8.62 4.23 -9.38
C TYR A 79 9.09 4.18 -10.82
N GLN A 80 9.68 5.26 -11.32
CA GLN A 80 10.42 5.21 -12.57
C GLN A 80 11.72 4.45 -12.36
N ILE A 81 12.05 3.52 -13.25
CA ILE A 81 13.34 2.85 -13.27
C ILE A 81 14.31 3.73 -14.08
N LYS A 82 15.21 4.44 -13.38
CA LYS A 82 16.11 5.44 -13.98
C LYS A 82 16.92 4.85 -15.13
N GLY A 83 16.99 5.58 -16.25
CA GLY A 83 17.69 5.12 -17.45
C GLY A 83 16.84 4.23 -18.37
N THR A 84 15.57 3.99 -18.03
CA THR A 84 14.64 3.22 -18.86
C THR A 84 13.28 3.92 -18.99
N PRO A 85 12.46 3.55 -19.98
CA PRO A 85 11.07 4.00 -20.06
C PRO A 85 10.12 3.25 -19.10
N ASN A 86 10.63 2.33 -18.28
CA ASN A 86 9.82 1.43 -17.49
C ASN A 86 9.53 1.98 -16.08
N TYR A 87 8.41 1.53 -15.52
CA TYR A 87 7.97 1.82 -14.17
C TYR A 87 7.76 0.52 -13.39
N LEU A 88 8.20 0.52 -12.14
CA LEU A 88 7.78 -0.44 -11.14
C LEU A 88 6.46 0.02 -10.52
N LEU A 89 5.41 -0.76 -10.73
CA LEU A 89 4.06 -0.49 -10.24
C LEU A 89 3.77 -1.44 -9.08
N ILE A 90 3.46 -0.90 -7.91
CA ILE A 90 3.11 -1.66 -6.71
C ILE A 90 1.73 -1.18 -6.26
N SER A 91 0.71 -2.01 -6.36
CA SER A 91 -0.66 -1.66 -5.95
C SER A 91 -1.19 -2.58 -4.86
N TRP A 92 -2.04 -2.05 -3.99
CA TRP A 92 -2.64 -2.80 -2.89
C TRP A 92 -4.11 -2.46 -2.69
N LYS A 93 -4.81 -3.41 -2.07
CA LYS A 93 -6.14 -3.25 -1.48
C LYS A 93 -6.25 -4.15 -0.26
N VAL A 94 -6.34 -3.51 0.90
CA VAL A 94 -6.56 -4.11 2.22
C VAL A 94 -7.94 -3.67 2.68
N PRO A 95 -8.99 -4.46 2.44
CA PRO A 95 -10.35 -4.11 2.85
C PRO A 95 -10.51 -4.22 4.38
N LEU A 96 -11.62 -3.69 4.92
CA LEU A 96 -11.99 -3.94 6.33
C LEU A 96 -12.40 -5.40 6.56
N PHE A 97 -13.01 -6.01 5.54
CA PHE A 97 -13.51 -7.38 5.55
C PHE A 97 -13.16 -8.04 4.21
N GLY A 98 -12.81 -9.32 4.25
CA GLY A 98 -12.39 -10.08 3.07
C GLY A 98 -10.88 -10.09 2.88
N GLU A 99 -10.46 -10.50 1.69
CA GLU A 99 -9.06 -10.79 1.41
C GLU A 99 -8.26 -9.58 0.94
N ASN A 100 -7.01 -9.62 1.35
CA ASN A 100 -5.93 -8.73 0.95
C ASN A 100 -5.51 -9.02 -0.50
N GLU A 101 -5.48 -7.97 -1.33
CA GLU A 101 -5.04 -8.03 -2.73
C GLU A 101 -3.81 -7.13 -2.94
N PHE A 102 -2.84 -7.60 -3.73
CA PHE A 102 -1.69 -6.82 -4.15
C PHE A 102 -1.30 -7.13 -5.59
N CYS A 103 -0.60 -6.21 -6.23
CA CYS A 103 -0.03 -6.41 -7.54
C CYS A 103 1.35 -5.75 -7.60
N VAL A 104 2.29 -6.42 -8.26
CA VAL A 104 3.58 -5.88 -8.62
C VAL A 104 3.85 -6.18 -10.07
N HIS A 105 4.16 -5.14 -10.84
CA HIS A 105 4.34 -5.23 -12.29
C HIS A 105 5.40 -4.23 -12.77
N ILE A 106 6.11 -4.59 -13.84
CA ILE A 106 7.05 -3.71 -14.53
C ILE A 106 6.54 -3.48 -15.95
N GLY A 107 6.35 -2.22 -16.34
CA GLY A 107 5.88 -1.87 -17.68
C GLY A 107 6.16 -0.43 -18.07
N ALA A 108 6.00 -0.10 -19.34
CA ALA A 108 6.24 1.24 -19.90
C ALA A 108 5.09 2.24 -19.64
N ASN A 109 4.11 1.86 -18.82
CA ASN A 109 2.90 2.64 -18.59
C ASN A 109 3.23 3.87 -17.75
N ARG A 110 3.26 5.04 -18.38
CA ARG A 110 3.48 6.31 -17.67
C ARG A 110 2.33 6.59 -16.70
N PRO A 111 2.61 6.86 -15.41
CA PRO A 111 1.57 7.23 -14.47
C PRO A 111 0.93 8.57 -14.87
N PRO A 112 -0.41 8.68 -14.90
CA PRO A 112 -1.07 9.94 -15.24
C PRO A 112 -0.91 10.99 -14.14
N GLU A 113 -0.99 12.26 -14.53
CA GLU A 113 -0.86 13.43 -13.63
C GLU A 113 -2.22 13.93 -13.12
N GLU A 114 -3.29 13.70 -13.88
CA GLU A 114 -4.65 14.12 -13.55
C GLU A 114 -5.33 13.24 -12.47
N PRO A 115 -5.89 13.80 -11.39
CA PRO A 115 -6.50 13.03 -10.28
C PRO A 115 -7.54 11.98 -10.70
N LYS A 116 -8.38 12.29 -11.70
CA LYS A 116 -9.42 11.36 -12.17
C LYS A 116 -8.81 10.16 -12.90
N GLU A 117 -7.81 10.41 -13.74
CA GLU A 117 -7.11 9.39 -14.50
C GLU A 117 -6.28 8.48 -13.60
N LYS A 118 -5.66 9.04 -12.55
CA LYS A 118 -4.91 8.29 -11.53
C LYS A 118 -5.72 7.14 -10.91
N ASN A 119 -6.99 7.38 -10.58
CA ASN A 119 -7.85 6.34 -10.01
C ASN A 119 -8.23 5.28 -11.05
N LEU A 120 -8.45 5.66 -12.31
CA LEU A 120 -8.73 4.72 -13.40
C LEU A 120 -7.52 3.84 -13.70
N PHE A 121 -6.34 4.45 -13.82
CA PHE A 121 -5.07 3.77 -14.03
C PHE A 121 -4.79 2.73 -12.94
N ARG A 122 -4.89 3.14 -11.66
CA ARG A 122 -4.75 2.22 -10.52
C ARG A 122 -5.73 1.05 -10.59
N LYS A 123 -7.01 1.30 -10.91
CA LYS A 123 -8.03 0.25 -11.02
C LYS A 123 -7.72 -0.72 -12.15
N HIS A 124 -7.27 -0.23 -13.30
CA HIS A 124 -6.93 -1.04 -14.46
C HIS A 124 -5.76 -1.98 -14.15
N ILE A 125 -4.61 -1.43 -13.76
CA ILE A 125 -3.40 -2.20 -13.42
C ILE A 125 -3.67 -3.20 -12.30
N HIS A 126 -4.34 -2.77 -11.23
CA HIS A 126 -4.64 -3.65 -10.11
C HIS A 126 -5.61 -4.78 -10.52
N LYS A 127 -6.61 -4.52 -11.37
CA LYS A 127 -7.53 -5.57 -11.82
C LYS A 127 -6.82 -6.62 -12.68
N GLU A 128 -5.88 -6.20 -13.52
CA GLU A 128 -5.20 -7.05 -14.49
C GLU A 128 -4.17 -7.97 -13.83
N TYR A 129 -3.39 -7.46 -12.87
CA TYR A 129 -2.23 -8.17 -12.32
C TYR A 129 -2.37 -8.56 -10.84
N LYS A 130 -3.53 -8.33 -10.21
CA LYS A 130 -3.68 -8.65 -8.78
C LYS A 130 -3.48 -10.13 -8.49
N LYS A 131 -2.89 -10.35 -7.32
CA LYS A 131 -2.83 -11.60 -6.59
C LYS A 131 -3.42 -11.38 -5.20
N VAL A 132 -3.87 -12.47 -4.60
CA VAL A 132 -4.35 -12.48 -3.22
C VAL A 132 -3.21 -12.79 -2.26
N SER A 133 -3.35 -12.43 -0.99
CA SER A 133 -2.24 -12.43 -0.02
C SER A 133 -1.46 -13.75 0.11
N TYR A 134 -2.08 -14.92 -0.06
CA TYR A 134 -1.37 -16.19 0.03
C TYR A 134 -0.55 -16.55 -1.23
N GLU A 135 -0.61 -15.73 -2.27
CA GLU A 135 0.15 -15.94 -3.50
C GLU A 135 1.43 -15.11 -3.50
N SER A 136 2.51 -15.65 -4.08
CA SER A 136 3.70 -14.89 -4.43
C SER A 136 3.60 -14.41 -5.88
N ILE A 137 4.01 -13.17 -6.13
CA ILE A 137 4.24 -12.67 -7.49
C ILE A 137 5.71 -12.86 -7.82
N GLN A 138 5.99 -13.41 -8.99
CA GLN A 138 7.29 -13.27 -9.66
C GLN A 138 7.03 -12.87 -11.10
N THR A 139 7.44 -11.67 -11.49
CA THR A 139 7.33 -11.22 -12.88
C THR A 139 8.69 -10.80 -13.40
N GLY A 140 8.90 -11.03 -14.70
CA GLY A 140 10.09 -10.63 -15.41
C GLY A 140 9.70 -9.77 -16.61
N TYR A 141 10.45 -8.69 -16.83
CA TYR A 141 10.34 -7.89 -18.06
C TYR A 141 11.73 -7.51 -18.51
N LYS A 142 12.19 -8.08 -19.64
CA LYS A 142 13.58 -7.95 -20.12
C LYS A 142 14.58 -8.31 -19.00
N ASP A 143 15.43 -7.37 -18.62
CA ASP A 143 16.49 -7.54 -17.61
C ASP A 143 15.99 -7.36 -16.17
N PHE A 144 14.70 -7.09 -15.98
CA PHE A 144 14.12 -6.88 -14.67
C PHE A 144 13.41 -8.12 -14.16
N ARG A 145 13.63 -8.43 -12.89
CA ARG A 145 12.84 -9.40 -12.14
C ARG A 145 12.31 -8.73 -10.90
N VAL A 146 11.07 -9.05 -10.55
CA VAL A 146 10.48 -8.58 -9.30
C VAL A 146 9.71 -9.71 -8.66
N SER A 147 9.92 -9.86 -7.35
CA SER A 147 9.16 -10.77 -6.52
C SER A 147 8.50 -10.06 -5.36
N ALA A 148 7.30 -10.50 -5.00
CA ALA A 148 6.55 -9.89 -3.92
C ALA A 148 5.63 -10.88 -3.23
N THR A 149 5.46 -10.65 -1.92
CA THR A 149 4.54 -11.38 -1.06
C THR A 149 3.76 -10.39 -0.19
N MET A 150 2.56 -10.77 0.24
CA MET A 150 1.70 -9.97 1.11
C MET A 150 1.23 -10.87 2.24
N SER A 151 1.36 -10.48 3.50
CA SER A 151 0.75 -11.32 4.54
C SER A 151 -0.79 -11.19 4.49
N SER A 152 -1.46 -12.22 4.98
CA SER A 152 -2.90 -12.14 5.31
C SER A 152 -3.16 -11.19 6.50
N GLY A 153 -2.11 -10.76 7.21
CA GLY A 153 -2.13 -9.71 8.24
C GLY A 153 -1.70 -8.33 7.71
N LEU A 154 -1.32 -7.41 8.60
CA LEU A 154 -0.97 -6.01 8.27
C LEU A 154 0.44 -5.81 7.70
N PHE A 155 1.23 -6.87 7.51
CA PHE A 155 2.66 -6.77 7.16
C PHE A 155 2.94 -7.23 5.73
N PHE A 156 3.79 -6.51 5.00
CA PHE A 156 4.23 -6.92 3.66
C PHE A 156 5.74 -6.94 3.61
N LEU A 157 6.27 -8.05 3.10
CA LEU A 157 7.66 -8.22 2.78
C LEU A 157 7.76 -8.25 1.26
N PHE A 158 8.40 -7.23 0.71
CA PHE A 158 8.87 -7.27 -0.66
C PHE A 158 10.37 -7.56 -0.64
N LYS A 159 10.80 -8.45 -1.53
CA LYS A 159 12.19 -8.85 -1.72
C LYS A 159 12.41 -8.94 -3.22
N GLY A 160 13.28 -8.09 -3.74
CA GLY A 160 13.75 -8.18 -5.11
C GLY A 160 13.73 -6.85 -5.83
N ILE A 161 14.91 -6.41 -6.21
CA ILE A 161 15.27 -6.39 -7.63
C ILE A 161 16.57 -7.18 -7.77
#